data_AF-N9Z3W5-F1
#
_entry.id   AF-N9Z3W5-F1
#
_cell.length_a   1.000
_cell.length_b   1.000
_cell.length_c   1.000
_cell.angle_alpha   90.00
_cell.angle_beta   90.00
_cell.angle_gamma   90.00
#
_symmetry.space_group_name_H-M   'P 1'
#
loop_
_entity.id
_entity.type
_entity.pdbx_description
1 polymer ?
#
loop_
_entity_poly.entity_id
_entity_poly.type
_entity_poly.pdbx_seq_one_letter_code
_entity_poly.pdbx_strand_id
1 'polypeptide(L)'
;MGIETKNPIKRDELEAYRKSLKIGDQLIYYESVPRSDGIGGSRMVKRRMLITGIYKNIITLQLGRMQRSMTLQEALMYNAKRRPKLQTDIHMPNEEERMEERRKKIMNLAYRGLSNAEIAEKTGYSQQAVANVVRCAKQKRDKINARHIEIAKLRASGRGVNEIARMLGCSSATVIRALKKCEAKK
;
A
#
# COMPACT_ATOMS: atom_id res chain seq x y z
N MET A 1 16.52 -3.09 21.35
CA MET A 1 15.49 -3.90 22.06
C MET A 1 15.43 -5.25 21.37
N GLY A 2 16.19 -6.22 21.90
CA GLY A 2 16.37 -7.54 21.33
C GLY A 2 15.10 -8.38 21.45
N ILE A 3 14.82 -9.19 20.43
CA ILE A 3 13.71 -10.12 20.44
C ILE A 3 14.18 -11.33 21.26
N GLU A 4 13.90 -11.34 22.56
CA GLU A 4 14.13 -12.51 23.41
C GLU A 4 13.16 -13.64 23.01
N THR A 5 13.64 -14.56 22.18
CA THR A 5 12.92 -15.80 21.86
C THR A 5 13.08 -16.79 23.01
N LYS A 6 11.98 -17.05 23.74
CA LYS A 6 11.86 -17.94 24.91
C LYS A 6 12.19 -19.44 24.69
N ASN A 7 12.88 -19.83 23.62
CA ASN A 7 13.36 -21.20 23.42
C ASN A 7 14.80 -21.15 22.89
N PRO A 8 15.81 -21.61 23.64
CA PRO A 8 17.18 -21.66 23.14
C PRO A 8 17.23 -22.63 21.97
N ILE A 9 17.54 -22.11 20.78
CA ILE A 9 17.77 -22.95 19.59
C ILE A 9 18.98 -23.83 19.88
N LYS A 10 18.80 -25.15 19.85
CA LYS A 10 19.90 -26.11 20.06
C LYS A 10 20.92 -26.00 18.92
N ARG A 11 22.21 -26.12 19.24
CA ARG A 11 23.30 -26.01 18.24
C ARG A 11 23.15 -27.05 17.12
N ASP A 12 22.73 -28.25 17.46
CA ASP A 12 22.55 -29.36 16.50
C ASP A 12 21.47 -29.05 15.46
N GLU A 13 20.40 -28.34 15.86
CA GLU A 13 19.33 -27.94 14.94
C GLU A 13 19.81 -26.88 13.93
N LEU A 14 20.71 -25.98 14.34
CA LEU A 14 21.30 -25.00 13.45
C LEU A 14 22.22 -25.67 12.43
N GLU A 15 23.04 -26.62 12.86
CA GLU A 15 23.93 -27.35 11.96
C GLU A 15 23.16 -28.22 10.96
N ALA A 16 22.11 -28.91 11.40
CA ALA A 16 21.23 -29.67 10.53
C ALA A 16 20.57 -28.75 9.48
N TYR A 17 20.08 -27.59 9.92
CA TYR A 17 19.47 -26.61 9.02
C TYR A 17 20.49 -26.02 8.03
N ARG A 18 21.71 -25.70 8.49
CA ARG A 18 22.79 -25.24 7.61
C ARG A 18 23.09 -26.25 6.52
N LYS A 19 23.17 -27.54 6.86
CA LYS A 19 23.42 -28.62 5.89
C LYS A 19 22.26 -28.81 4.91
N SER A 20 21.05 -28.43 5.30
CA SER A 20 19.86 -28.51 4.43
C SER A 20 19.80 -27.40 3.37
N LEU A 21 20.49 -26.28 3.58
CA LEU A 21 20.45 -25.13 2.68
C LEU A 21 21.40 -25.30 1.51
N LYS A 22 20.96 -24.92 0.30
CA LYS A 22 21.78 -24.91 -0.90
C LYS A 22 21.93 -23.51 -1.47
N ILE A 23 23.08 -23.25 -2.11
CA ILE A 23 23.29 -22.01 -2.87
C ILE A 23 22.30 -22.01 -4.04
N GLY A 24 21.59 -20.90 -4.22
CA GLY A 24 20.49 -20.78 -5.17
C GLY A 24 19.09 -20.91 -4.55
N ASP A 25 18.96 -21.43 -3.32
CA ASP A 25 17.66 -21.48 -2.63
C ASP A 25 17.16 -20.07 -2.30
N GLN A 26 15.84 -19.92 -2.17
CA GLN A 26 15.22 -18.67 -1.75
C GLN A 26 14.89 -18.67 -0.27
N LEU A 27 15.38 -17.68 0.47
CA LEU A 27 15.02 -17.46 1.86
C LEU A 27 14.19 -16.20 2.05
N ILE A 28 13.29 -16.27 3.02
CA ILE A 28 12.56 -15.11 3.51
C ILE A 28 13.47 -14.32 4.44
N TYR A 29 13.69 -13.06 4.09
CA TYR A 29 14.42 -12.06 4.87
C TYR A 29 13.46 -10.98 5.36
N TYR A 30 13.54 -10.61 6.63
CA TYR A 30 12.79 -9.49 7.20
C TYR A 30 13.74 -8.32 7.47
N GLU A 31 13.39 -7.15 6.95
CA GLU A 31 14.19 -5.94 7.10
C GLU A 31 13.37 -4.85 7.79
N SER A 32 13.95 -4.20 8.80
CA SER A 32 13.37 -3.02 9.42
C SER A 32 13.69 -1.80 8.56
N VAL A 33 12.69 -1.27 7.84
CA VAL A 33 12.85 -0.07 7.00
C VAL A 33 12.11 1.12 7.62
N PRO A 34 12.63 2.35 7.50
CA PRO A 34 11.94 3.55 7.97
C PRO A 34 10.58 3.70 7.26
N ARG A 35 9.58 4.16 8.00
CA ARG A 35 8.24 4.45 7.46
C ARG A 35 8.26 5.75 6.65
N SER A 36 7.72 5.73 5.44
CA SER A 36 7.60 6.90 4.56
C SER A 36 6.31 7.71 4.78
N ASP A 37 5.41 7.23 5.63
CA ASP A 37 4.04 7.74 5.74
C ASP A 37 3.89 8.90 6.75
N GLY A 38 4.99 9.55 7.14
CA GLY A 38 5.01 10.64 8.12
C GLY A 38 4.77 10.21 9.59
N ILE A 39 4.67 8.91 9.84
CA ILE A 39 4.59 8.33 11.19
C ILE A 39 5.97 7.81 11.57
N GLY A 40 6.51 8.27 12.71
CA GLY A 40 7.79 7.82 13.23
C GLY A 40 7.88 6.30 13.42
N GLY A 41 9.10 5.76 13.37
CA GLY A 41 9.41 4.35 13.59
C GLY A 41 9.66 3.55 12.31
N SER A 42 9.93 2.25 12.49
CA SER A 42 10.30 1.34 11.41
C SER A 42 9.20 0.32 11.13
N ARG A 43 9.09 -0.14 9.88
CA ARG A 43 8.22 -1.26 9.48
C ARG A 43 9.07 -2.46 9.08
N MET A 44 8.63 -3.67 9.43
CA MET A 44 9.28 -4.88 8.92
C MET A 44 8.77 -5.20 7.51
N VAL A 45 9.69 -5.33 6.56
CA VAL A 45 9.39 -5.73 5.17
C VAL A 45 9.89 -7.15 4.96
N LYS A 46 9.01 -8.01 4.44
CA LYS A 46 9.32 -9.36 4.02
C LYS A 46 9.87 -9.33 2.59
N ARG A 47 11.06 -9.88 2.35
CA ARG A 47 11.66 -10.06 1.03
C ARG A 47 11.97 -11.54 0.81
N ARG A 48 11.89 -12.03 -0.43
CA ARG A 48 12.45 -13.32 -0.82
C ARG A 48 13.77 -13.04 -1.51
N MET A 49 14.86 -13.60 -1.01
CA MET A 49 16.21 -13.36 -1.53
C MET A 49 16.90 -14.69 -1.81
N LEU A 50 17.77 -14.70 -2.82
CA LEU A 50 18.54 -15.89 -3.22
C LEU A 50 19.75 -16.06 -2.32
N ILE A 51 20.03 -17.29 -1.89
CA ILE A 51 21.25 -17.61 -1.16
C ILE A 51 22.43 -17.59 -2.13
N THR A 52 23.41 -16.72 -1.84
CA THR A 52 24.66 -16.62 -2.60
C THR A 52 25.84 -17.26 -1.87
N GLY A 53 25.74 -17.46 -0.55
CA GLY A 53 26.82 -18.03 0.25
C GLY A 53 26.33 -18.48 1.62
N ILE A 54 26.87 -19.61 2.09
CA ILE A 54 26.47 -20.25 3.35
C ILE A 54 27.72 -20.43 4.20
N TYR A 55 27.85 -19.60 5.23
CA TYR A 55 28.94 -19.65 6.20
C TYR A 55 28.47 -20.31 7.50
N LYS A 56 29.38 -20.44 8.47
CA LYS A 56 29.12 -21.14 9.73
C LYS A 56 27.88 -20.63 10.46
N ASN A 57 27.76 -19.31 10.59
CA ASN A 57 26.67 -18.65 11.33
C ASN A 57 25.90 -17.63 10.49
N ILE A 58 26.33 -17.37 9.25
CA ILE A 58 25.83 -16.28 8.39
C ILE A 58 25.51 -16.84 7.02
N ILE A 59 24.44 -16.35 6.41
CA ILE A 59 24.03 -16.64 5.05
C ILE A 59 24.01 -15.31 4.29
N THR A 60 24.67 -15.27 3.13
CA THR A 60 24.59 -14.11 2.23
C THR A 60 23.44 -14.30 1.25
N LEU A 61 22.71 -13.22 1.05
CA LEU A 61 21.47 -13.16 0.29
C LEU A 61 21.56 -12.06 -0.76
N GLN A 62 21.04 -12.33 -1.95
CA GLN A 62 20.99 -11.37 -3.04
C GLN A 62 19.58 -11.24 -3.64
N LEU A 63 19.20 -10.00 -3.95
CA LEU A 63 17.99 -9.67 -4.70
C LEU A 63 18.33 -8.54 -5.69
N GLY A 64 18.55 -8.89 -6.96
CA GLY A 64 19.02 -7.93 -7.96
C GLY A 64 20.41 -7.38 -7.59
N ARG A 65 20.51 -6.06 -7.40
CA ARG A 65 21.74 -5.36 -6.95
C ARG A 65 21.89 -5.30 -5.43
N MET A 66 20.89 -5.75 -4.67
CA MET A 66 20.87 -5.65 -3.22
C MET A 66 21.48 -6.92 -2.61
N GLN A 67 22.54 -6.76 -1.83
CA GLN A 67 23.14 -7.82 -1.03
C GLN A 67 22.84 -7.60 0.46
N ARG A 68 22.48 -8.68 1.16
CA ARG A 68 22.22 -8.70 2.60
C ARG A 68 22.85 -9.93 3.22
N SER A 69 23.12 -9.86 4.51
CA SER A 69 23.51 -11.00 5.33
C SER A 69 22.41 -11.27 6.36
N MET A 70 22.18 -12.55 6.65
CA MET A 70 21.24 -13.00 7.67
C MET A 70 21.93 -14.05 8.54
N THR A 71 21.62 -14.09 9.83
CA THR A 71 22.15 -15.15 10.69
C THR A 71 21.43 -16.47 10.43
N LEU A 72 22.13 -17.58 10.63
CA LEU A 72 21.56 -18.92 10.51
C LEU A 72 20.39 -19.14 11.48
N GLN A 73 20.43 -18.50 12.65
CA GLN A 73 19.35 -18.51 13.63
C GLN A 73 18.10 -17.81 13.12
N GLU A 74 18.22 -16.60 12.57
CA GLU A 74 17.11 -15.89 11.94
C GLU A 74 16.53 -16.69 10.77
N ALA A 75 17.40 -17.28 9.95
CA ALA A 75 17.00 -18.12 8.82
C ALA A 75 16.15 -19.31 9.28
N LEU A 76 16.62 -20.05 10.28
CA LEU A 76 15.90 -21.18 10.89
C LEU A 76 14.56 -20.72 11.47
N MET A 77 14.55 -19.61 12.22
CA MET A 77 13.35 -19.07 12.86
C MET A 77 12.28 -18.68 11.85
N TYR A 78 12.67 -18.01 10.75
CA TYR A 78 11.72 -17.49 9.78
C TYR A 78 11.30 -18.47 8.71
N ASN A 79 12.14 -19.45 8.37
CA ASN A 79 11.92 -20.35 7.24
C ASN A 79 11.65 -21.81 7.65
N ALA A 80 12.09 -22.27 8.82
CA ALA A 80 11.91 -23.67 9.25
C ALA A 80 11.00 -23.83 10.48
N LYS A 81 11.14 -22.94 11.49
CA LYS A 81 10.37 -23.02 12.74
C LYS A 81 9.06 -22.22 12.74
N ARG A 82 8.76 -21.47 11.68
CA ARG A 82 7.41 -20.92 11.54
C ARG A 82 6.44 -22.07 11.27
N ARG A 83 5.55 -22.30 12.24
CA ARG A 83 4.31 -23.08 12.11
C ARG A 83 3.76 -22.96 10.68
N PRO A 84 3.25 -24.05 10.07
CA PRO A 84 2.40 -23.91 8.90
C PRO A 84 1.25 -23.02 9.33
N LYS A 85 1.31 -21.73 8.96
CA LYS A 85 0.11 -20.92 8.98
C LYS A 85 -0.78 -21.63 7.97
N LEU A 86 -1.98 -22.02 8.43
CA LEU A 86 -3.10 -22.37 7.60
C LEU A 86 -2.94 -21.67 6.24
N GLN A 87 -3.04 -22.43 5.15
CA GLN A 87 -3.56 -21.90 3.90
C GLN A 87 -4.92 -21.29 4.20
N THR A 88 -4.93 -20.09 4.74
CA THR A 88 -5.90 -19.11 4.34
C THR A 88 -5.28 -18.50 3.10
N ASP A 89 -5.95 -18.68 1.98
CA ASP A 89 -5.89 -17.83 0.81
C ASP A 89 -6.17 -16.37 1.23
N ILE A 90 -5.23 -15.78 1.97
CA ILE A 90 -5.21 -14.34 2.19
C ILE A 90 -4.68 -13.81 0.87
N HIS A 91 -5.61 -13.57 -0.04
CA HIS A 91 -5.52 -12.45 -0.97
C HIS A 91 -5.02 -11.26 -0.16
N MET A 92 -3.70 -11.06 -0.13
CA MET A 92 -3.11 -9.84 0.43
C MET A 92 -3.58 -8.76 -0.52
N PRO A 93 -4.56 -7.92 -0.13
CA PRO A 93 -5.06 -6.94 -1.05
C PRO A 93 -3.87 -6.07 -1.39
N ASN A 94 -3.68 -5.82 -2.68
CA ASN A 94 -2.60 -4.96 -3.16
C ASN A 94 -2.59 -3.67 -2.31
N GLU A 95 -1.43 -3.06 -2.07
CA GLU A 95 -1.34 -1.85 -1.21
C GLU A 95 -2.37 -0.79 -1.62
N GLU A 96 -2.63 -0.74 -2.93
CA GLU A 96 -3.66 0.05 -3.58
C GLU A 96 -5.10 -0.34 -3.20
N GLU A 97 -5.45 -1.63 -3.16
CA GLU A 97 -6.76 -2.13 -2.74
C GLU A 97 -7.02 -1.82 -1.25
N ARG A 98 -6.04 -2.01 -0.37
CA ARG A 98 -6.17 -1.64 1.05
C ARG A 98 -6.37 -0.14 1.24
N MET A 99 -5.66 0.68 0.47
CA MET A 99 -5.82 2.12 0.49
C MET A 99 -7.18 2.55 -0.06
N GLU A 100 -7.68 1.86 -1.08
CA GLU A 100 -8.99 2.13 -1.65
C GLU A 100 -10.13 1.70 -0.71
N GLU A 101 -10.02 0.55 -0.06
CA GLU A 101 -10.95 0.13 0.99
C GLU A 101 -10.98 1.12 2.15
N ARG A 102 -9.81 1.58 2.60
CA ARG A 102 -9.70 2.61 3.64
C ARG A 102 -10.40 3.90 3.20
N ARG A 103 -10.16 4.36 1.97
CA ARG A 103 -10.83 5.54 1.41
C ARG A 103 -12.34 5.35 1.36
N LYS A 104 -12.81 4.19 0.88
CA LYS A 104 -14.23 3.87 0.74
C LYS A 104 -14.94 3.88 2.11
N LYS A 105 -14.34 3.28 3.14
CA LYS A 105 -14.87 3.27 4.51
C LYS A 105 -14.99 4.69 5.08
N ILE A 106 -13.91 5.47 5.01
CA ILE A 106 -13.88 6.85 5.52
C ILE A 106 -14.92 7.72 4.78
N MET A 107 -14.96 7.65 3.45
CA MET A 107 -15.89 8.44 2.65
C MET A 107 -17.35 8.06 2.88
N ASN A 108 -17.67 6.78 3.08
CA ASN A 108 -19.03 6.35 3.39
C ASN A 108 -19.55 7.01 4.67
N LEU A 109 -18.73 7.04 5.73
CA LEU A 109 -19.09 7.68 6.98
C LEU A 109 -19.16 9.21 6.85
N ALA A 110 -18.25 9.82 6.09
CA ALA A 110 -18.30 11.25 5.81
C ALA A 110 -19.56 11.64 5.02
N TYR A 111 -20.03 10.80 4.08
CA TYR A 111 -21.28 11.03 3.37
C TYR A 111 -22.52 10.92 4.26
N ARG A 112 -22.45 10.16 5.36
CA ARG A 112 -23.50 10.10 6.38
C ARG A 112 -23.48 11.30 7.34
N GLY A 113 -22.57 12.26 7.15
CA GLY A 113 -22.51 13.49 7.93
C GLY A 113 -21.71 13.39 9.23
N LEU A 114 -20.98 12.29 9.47
CA LEU A 114 -20.17 12.15 10.67
C LEU A 114 -18.97 13.12 10.65
N SER A 115 -18.62 13.63 11.82
CA SER A 115 -17.42 14.43 12.03
C SER A 115 -16.16 13.57 11.91
N ASN A 116 -15.02 14.22 11.62
CA ASN A 116 -13.74 13.52 11.50
C ASN A 116 -13.34 12.78 12.80
N ALA A 117 -13.78 13.27 13.96
CA ALA A 117 -13.53 12.64 15.25
C ALA A 117 -14.34 11.34 15.41
N GLU A 118 -15.64 11.37 15.09
CA GLU A 118 -16.50 10.19 15.14
C GLU A 118 -16.10 9.14 14.10
N ILE A 119 -15.63 9.57 12.94
CA ILE A 119 -15.09 8.66 11.92
C ILE A 119 -13.82 7.98 12.43
N ALA A 120 -12.91 8.74 13.05
CA ALA A 120 -11.68 8.21 13.62
C ALA A 120 -11.99 7.15 14.70
N GLU A 121 -12.92 7.45 15.60
CA GLU A 121 -13.38 6.53 16.64
C GLU A 121 -14.00 5.25 16.05
N LYS A 122 -14.91 5.38 15.07
CA LYS A 122 -15.57 4.22 14.45
C LYS A 122 -14.65 3.36 13.57
N THR A 123 -13.60 3.95 13.01
CA THR A 123 -12.71 3.24 12.07
C THR A 123 -11.38 2.81 12.67
N GLY A 124 -11.02 3.33 13.85
CA GLY A 124 -9.72 3.12 14.49
C GLY A 124 -8.56 3.83 13.77
N TYR A 125 -8.85 4.71 12.81
CA TYR A 125 -7.83 5.52 12.13
C TYR A 125 -7.57 6.81 12.88
N SER A 126 -6.37 7.38 12.75
CA SER A 126 -6.09 8.70 13.34
C SER A 126 -6.95 9.79 12.70
N GLN A 127 -7.30 10.81 13.48
CA GLN A 127 -8.08 11.95 12.98
C GLN A 127 -7.39 12.64 11.79
N GLN A 128 -6.05 12.72 11.81
CA GLN A 128 -5.28 13.28 10.70
C GLN A 128 -5.35 12.42 9.43
N ALA A 129 -5.35 11.09 9.58
CA ALA A 129 -5.56 10.16 8.48
C ALA A 129 -6.93 10.32 7.82
N VAL A 130 -7.98 10.50 8.63
CA VAL A 130 -9.35 10.77 8.16
C VAL A 130 -9.42 12.12 7.45
N ALA A 131 -8.90 13.18 8.08
CA ALA A 131 -8.90 14.53 7.52
C ALA A 131 -8.19 14.60 6.16
N ASN A 132 -7.06 13.92 6.00
CA ASN A 132 -6.35 13.86 4.73
C ASN A 132 -7.17 13.19 3.62
N VAL A 133 -7.82 12.07 3.92
CA VAL A 133 -8.68 11.37 2.94
C VAL A 133 -9.85 12.25 2.50
N VAL A 134 -10.55 12.86 3.46
CA VAL A 134 -11.70 13.74 3.19
C VAL A 134 -11.26 14.98 2.39
N ARG A 135 -10.14 15.60 2.76
CA ARG A 135 -9.58 16.77 2.05
C ARG A 135 -9.22 16.44 0.61
N CYS A 136 -8.50 15.34 0.37
CA CYS A 136 -8.13 14.92 -0.98
C CYS A 136 -9.36 14.63 -1.84
N ALA A 137 -10.40 14.04 -1.27
CA ALA A 137 -11.65 13.80 -1.98
C ALA A 137 -12.38 15.09 -2.35
N LYS A 138 -12.44 16.08 -1.44
CA LYS A 138 -13.00 17.41 -1.71
C LYS A 138 -12.23 18.11 -2.83
N GLN A 139 -10.90 18.17 -2.75
CA GLN A 139 -10.06 18.79 -3.78
C GLN A 139 -10.25 18.15 -5.16
N LYS A 140 -10.36 16.81 -5.24
CA LYS A 140 -10.66 16.13 -6.51
C LYS A 140 -12.03 16.54 -7.05
N ARG A 141 -13.04 16.61 -6.19
CA ARG A 141 -14.39 17.05 -6.57
C ARG A 141 -14.40 18.49 -7.06
N ASP A 142 -13.68 19.38 -6.40
CA ASP A 142 -13.60 20.80 -6.75
C ASP A 142 -12.94 21.01 -8.10
N LYS A 143 -11.84 20.29 -8.39
CA LYS A 143 -11.20 20.29 -9.72
C LYS A 143 -12.15 19.81 -10.82
N ILE A 144 -12.91 18.75 -10.56
CA ILE A 144 -13.91 18.25 -11.52
C ILE A 144 -15.00 19.30 -11.75
N ASN A 145 -15.49 19.93 -10.69
CA ASN A 145 -16.51 20.97 -10.79
C ASN A 145 -16.00 22.20 -11.56
N ALA A 146 -14.77 22.65 -11.29
CA ALA A 146 -14.14 23.76 -12.02
C ALA A 146 -14.08 23.47 -13.52
N ARG A 147 -13.63 22.27 -13.90
CA ARG A 147 -13.63 21.83 -15.30
C ARG A 147 -15.04 21.80 -15.90
N HIS A 148 -16.04 21.33 -15.16
CA HIS A 148 -17.43 21.33 -15.65
C HIS A 148 -17.96 22.75 -15.89
N ILE A 149 -17.62 23.70 -15.02
CA ILE A 149 -17.97 25.12 -15.19
C ILE A 149 -17.32 25.68 -16.46
N GLU A 150 -16.05 25.37 -16.69
CA GLU A 150 -15.32 25.80 -17.89
C GLU A 150 -15.91 25.21 -19.18
N ILE A 151 -16.26 23.91 -19.17
CA ILE A 151 -16.96 23.26 -20.28
C ILE A 151 -18.31 23.94 -20.56
N ALA A 152 -19.08 24.27 -19.53
CA ALA A 152 -20.37 24.93 -19.68
C ALA A 152 -20.21 26.35 -20.26
N LYS A 153 -19.19 27.10 -19.84
CA LYS A 153 -18.87 28.43 -20.40
C LYS A 153 -18.51 28.35 -21.88
N LEU A 154 -17.65 27.40 -22.27
CA LEU A 154 -17.24 27.23 -23.67
C LEU A 154 -18.40 26.76 -24.56
N ARG A 155 -19.33 25.98 -24.00
CA ARG A 155 -20.57 25.59 -24.69
C ARG A 155 -21.50 26.79 -24.86
N ALA A 156 -21.64 27.64 -23.84
CA ALA A 156 -22.43 28.86 -23.90
C ALA A 156 -21.87 29.86 -24.92
N SER A 157 -20.56 29.87 -25.16
CA SER A 157 -19.92 30.66 -26.23
C SER A 157 -20.06 30.03 -27.62
N GLY A 158 -20.95 29.05 -27.82
CA GLY A 158 -21.28 28.47 -29.12
C GLY A 158 -20.32 27.39 -29.64
N ARG A 159 -19.32 26.96 -28.85
CA ARG A 159 -18.32 26.00 -29.34
C ARG A 159 -18.84 24.57 -29.42
N GLY A 160 -18.32 23.83 -30.40
CA GLY A 160 -18.66 22.43 -30.63
C GLY A 160 -18.04 21.51 -29.57
N VAL A 161 -18.67 20.36 -29.31
CA VAL A 161 -18.19 19.39 -28.30
C VAL A 161 -16.75 18.93 -28.59
N ASN A 162 -16.43 18.67 -29.86
CA ASN A 162 -15.09 18.23 -30.29
C ASN A 162 -14.04 19.34 -30.15
N GLU A 163 -14.44 20.58 -30.32
CA GLU A 163 -13.58 21.76 -30.17
C GLU A 163 -13.24 22.00 -28.69
N ILE A 164 -14.24 21.91 -27.81
CA ILE A 164 -14.08 21.99 -26.36
C ILE A 164 -13.15 20.87 -25.85
N ALA A 165 -13.37 19.65 -26.34
CA ALA A 165 -12.54 18.50 -26.01
C ALA A 165 -11.05 18.73 -26.35
N ARG A 166 -10.80 19.30 -27.55
CA ARG A 166 -9.45 19.63 -28.01
C ARG A 166 -8.79 20.73 -27.17
N MET A 167 -9.51 21.81 -26.86
CA MET A 167 -8.96 22.91 -26.05
C MET A 167 -8.63 22.50 -24.62
N LEU A 168 -9.46 21.64 -24.01
CA LEU A 168 -9.29 21.23 -22.62
C LEU A 168 -8.44 19.96 -22.46
N GLY A 169 -7.91 19.40 -23.55
CA GLY A 169 -7.15 18.14 -23.53
C GLY A 169 -7.94 16.96 -22.94
N CYS A 170 -9.26 16.92 -23.18
CA CYS A 170 -10.17 15.92 -22.63
C CYS A 170 -10.89 15.16 -23.73
N SER A 171 -11.45 13.98 -23.42
CA SER A 171 -12.27 13.24 -24.39
C SER A 171 -13.64 13.90 -24.60
N SER A 172 -14.20 13.76 -25.80
CA SER A 172 -15.57 14.20 -26.14
C SER A 172 -16.62 13.61 -25.18
N ALA A 173 -16.47 12.35 -24.77
CA ALA A 173 -17.32 11.70 -23.77
C ALA A 173 -17.27 12.39 -22.38
N THR A 174 -16.16 13.02 -22.03
CA THR A 174 -16.03 13.79 -20.78
C THR A 174 -16.79 15.10 -20.87
N VAL A 175 -16.73 15.77 -22.02
CA VAL A 175 -17.48 17.01 -22.31
C VAL A 175 -18.99 16.75 -22.28
N ILE A 176 -19.46 15.70 -22.95
CA ILE A 176 -20.89 15.31 -22.96
C ILE A 176 -21.39 15.03 -21.53
N ARG A 177 -20.63 14.28 -20.73
CA ARG A 177 -20.98 13.99 -19.33
C ARG A 177 -21.05 15.25 -18.47
N ALA A 178 -20.12 16.19 -18.66
CA ALA A 178 -20.12 17.46 -17.95
C ALA A 178 -21.37 18.30 -18.30
N LEU A 179 -21.71 18.40 -19.59
CA LEU A 179 -22.89 19.15 -20.06
C LEU A 179 -24.20 18.57 -19.53
N LYS A 180 -24.41 17.24 -19.64
CA LYS A 180 -25.59 16.57 -19.05
C LYS A 180 -25.75 16.85 -17.56
N LYS A 181 -24.63 16.90 -16.82
CA LYS A 181 -24.63 17.15 -15.38
C LYS A 181 -24.89 18.62 -15.02
N CYS A 182 -24.55 19.56 -15.91
CA CYS A 182 -24.88 20.97 -15.78
C CYS A 182 -26.35 21.25 -16.15
N GLU A 183 -26.88 20.55 -17.15
CA GLU A 183 -28.30 20.64 -17.56
C GLU A 183 -29.24 20.08 -16.49
N ALA A 184 -28.90 18.96 -15.85
CA ALA A 184 -29.68 18.38 -14.75
C ALA A 184 -29.69 19.21 -13.44
N LYS A 185 -29.00 20.36 -13.41
CA LYS A 185 -28.95 21.30 -12.27
C LYS A 185 -29.64 22.64 -12.55
N LYS A 186 -30.13 22.85 -13.77
CA LYS A 186 -31.07 23.94 -14.10
C LYS A 186 -32.48 23.48 -13.76
#